data_AF-A0A8J7DMJ3-F1
#
_entry.id   AF-A0A8J7DMJ3-F1
#
_cell.length_a   1.000
_cell.length_b   1.000
_cell.length_c   1.000
_cell.angle_alpha   90.00
_cell.angle_beta   90.00
_cell.angle_gamma   90.00
#
_symmetry.space_group_name_H-M   'P 1'
#
loop_
_entity.id
_entity.type
_entity.pdbx_description
1 polymer ?
#
loop_
_entity_poly.entity_id
_entity_poly.type
_entity_poly.pdbx_seq_one_letter_code
_entity_poly.pdbx_strand_id
1 'polypeptide(L)' 'MGLAELPLRAEYRSDRAHLIQDFYLPCLERAIRYDRAVGFFSSTSMAAVARGLTAFIR' A
#
# COMPACT_ATOMS: atom_id res chain seq x y z
N MET A 1 -8.95 -4.58 13.43
CA MET A 1 -7.65 -5.13 13.02
C MET A 1 -6.86 -4.02 12.33
N GLY A 2 -5.79 -3.53 12.96
CA GLY A 2 -4.97 -2.42 12.47
C GLY A 2 -3.65 -2.88 11.81
N LEU A 3 -2.78 -1.93 11.47
CA LEU A 3 -1.49 -2.22 10.82
C LEU A 3 -0.56 -3.10 11.67
N ALA A 4 -0.63 -3.01 13.00
CA ALA A 4 0.23 -3.77 13.91
C ALA A 4 0.00 -5.29 13.86
N GLU A 5 -1.13 -5.74 13.32
CA GLU A 5 -1.49 -7.16 13.20
C GLU A 5 -1.08 -7.75 11.85
N LEU A 6 -0.52 -6.93 10.95
CA LEU A 6 -0.02 -7.39 9.67
C LEU A 6 1.33 -8.11 9.85
N PRO A 7 1.55 -9.26 9.18
CA PRO A 7 2.84 -9.95 9.17
C PRO A 7 3.83 -9.23 8.25
N LEU A 8 4.15 -7.97 8.54
CA LEU A 8 5.06 -7.17 7.73
C LEU A 8 6.51 -7.60 7.92
N ARG A 9 7.26 -7.57 6.82
CA ARG A 9 8.71 -7.84 6.82
C ARG A 9 9.46 -6.54 7.08
N ALA A 10 10.66 -6.65 7.64
CA ALA A 10 11.53 -5.49 7.83
C ALA A 10 12.00 -4.88 6.49
N GLU A 11 12.04 -5.68 5.42
CA GLU A 11 12.48 -5.26 4.09
C GLU A 11 11.65 -5.95 3.01
N TYR A 12 11.36 -5.21 1.93
CA TYR A 12 10.78 -5.73 0.70
C TYR A 12 11.61 -5.27 -0.49
N ARG A 13 12.04 -6.20 -1.33
CA ARG A 13 12.80 -5.91 -2.55
C ARG A 13 12.07 -6.46 -3.77
N SER A 14 12.01 -5.70 -4.84
CA SER A 14 11.24 -6.04 -6.04
C SER A 14 11.71 -7.31 -6.76
N ASP A 15 12.97 -7.72 -6.56
CA ASP A 15 13.51 -8.99 -7.07
C ASP A 15 13.01 -10.23 -6.30
N ARG A 16 12.45 -10.04 -5.09
CA ARG A 16 12.12 -11.14 -4.16
C ARG A 16 10.74 -11.04 -3.52
N ALA A 17 10.03 -9.94 -3.74
CA ALA A 17 8.73 -9.67 -3.14
C ALA A 17 7.82 -8.95 -4.14
N HIS A 18 6.54 -9.27 -4.07
CA HIS A 18 5.53 -8.59 -4.87
C HIS A 18 4.99 -7.39 -4.08
N LEU A 19 5.71 -6.26 -4.11
CA LEU A 19 5.43 -5.06 -3.31
C LEU A 19 3.95 -4.68 -3.21
N ILE A 20 3.23 -4.74 -4.34
CA ILE A 20 1.80 -4.41 -4.38
C ILE A 20 0.98 -5.33 -3.47
N GLN A 21 1.20 -6.65 -3.55
CA GLN A 21 0.38 -7.65 -2.87
C GLN A 21 0.86 -7.90 -1.45
N ASP A 22 2.18 -7.87 -1.22
CA ASP A 22 2.78 -8.25 0.05
C ASP A 22 2.89 -7.08 1.03
N PHE A 23 2.76 -5.84 0.54
CA PHE A 23 2.91 -4.63 1.35
C PHE A 23 1.81 -3.60 1.09
N TYR A 24 1.65 -3.11 -0.14
CA TYR A 24 0.74 -1.99 -0.39
C TYR A 24 -0.73 -2.33 -0.13
N LEU A 25 -1.29 -3.38 -0.72
CA LEU A 25 -2.70 -3.74 -0.49
C LEU A 25 -3.01 -4.01 0.99
N PRO A 26 -2.28 -4.92 1.69
CA PRO A 26 -2.56 -5.23 3.10
C PRO A 26 -2.54 -4.00 4.01
N CYS A 27 -1.61 -3.07 3.76
CA CYS A 27 -1.49 -1.83 4.50
C CYS A 27 -2.60 -0.84 4.16
N LEU A 28 -2.88 -0.61 2.87
CA LEU A 28 -3.90 0.34 2.43
C LEU A 28 -5.31 -0.09 2.86
N GLU A 29 -5.61 -1.38 2.86
CA GLU A 29 -6.92 -1.90 3.30
C GLU A 29 -7.16 -1.77 4.81
N ARG A 30 -6.10 -1.74 5.63
CA ARG A 30 -6.20 -1.67 7.11
C ARG A 30 -5.87 -0.30 7.68
N ALA A 31 -5.27 0.59 6.90
CA ALA A 31 -4.96 1.93 7.34
C ALA A 31 -6.25 2.76 7.50
N ILE A 32 -6.24 3.68 8.46
CA ILE A 32 -7.38 4.57 8.74
C ILE A 32 -7.29 5.90 7.98
N ARG A 33 -6.11 6.17 7.38
CA ARG A 33 -5.80 7.41 6.68
C ARG A 33 -4.69 7.16 5.66
N TYR A 34 -4.79 7.81 4.51
CA TYR A 34 -3.77 7.81 3.47
C TYR A 34 -3.33 9.25 3.20
N ASP A 35 -2.09 9.56 3.58
CA ASP A 35 -1.44 10.83 3.26
C ASP A 35 -0.31 10.58 2.26
N ARG A 36 -0.22 11.42 1.23
CA ARG A 36 0.82 11.32 0.19
C ARG A 36 1.62 12.61 0.11
N ALA A 37 2.92 12.52 0.39
CA ALA A 37 3.88 13.60 0.23
C ALA A 37 5.01 13.16 -0.70
N VAL A 38 4.82 13.30 -2.03
CA VAL A 38 5.79 12.88 -3.05
C VAL A 38 6.02 14.00 -4.06
N GLY A 39 7.27 14.18 -4.48
CA GLY A 39 7.65 15.15 -5.52
C GLY A 39 7.37 14.67 -6.94
N PHE A 40 7.17 13.36 -7.14
CA PHE A 40 6.86 12.74 -8.42
C PHE A 40 5.66 11.80 -8.29
N PHE A 41 4.77 11.82 -9.29
CA PHE A 41 3.54 11.05 -9.32
C PHE A 41 3.46 10.21 -10.60
N SER A 42 3.13 8.92 -10.43
CA SER A 42 2.83 8.01 -11.54
C SER A 42 1.38 7.52 -11.41
N SER A 43 0.57 7.83 -12.43
CA SER A 43 -0.82 7.33 -12.52
C SER A 43 -0.85 5.80 -12.61
N THR A 44 0.11 5.19 -13.30
CA THR A 44 0.26 3.73 -13.40
C THR A 44 0.50 3.09 -12.04
N SER A 45 1.38 3.68 -11.22
CA SER A 45 1.66 3.17 -9.87
C SER A 45 0.44 3.30 -8.96
N MET A 46 -0.29 4.41 -9.06
CA MET A 46 -1.54 4.63 -8.33
C MET A 46 -2.62 3.62 -8.74
N ALA A 47 -2.79 3.39 -10.04
CA ALA A 47 -3.73 2.41 -10.57
C ALA A 47 -3.42 1.00 -10.06
N ALA A 48 -2.14 0.65 -9.94
CA ALA A 48 -1.71 -0.66 -9.49
C ALA A 48 -2.10 -0.96 -8.03
N VAL A 49 -2.26 0.07 -7.19
CA VAL A 49 -2.70 -0.05 -5.78
C VAL A 49 -4.11 0.48 -5.54
N ALA A 50 -4.84 0.85 -6.60
CA ALA A 50 -6.13 1.53 -6.51
C ALA A 50 -7.16 0.74 -5.69
N ARG A 51 -7.13 -0.60 -5.76
CA ARG A 51 -8.02 -1.46 -4.97
C ARG A 51 -7.88 -1.24 -3.46
N GLY A 52 -6.67 -1.03 -2.96
CA GLY A 52 -6.47 -0.72 -1.54
C GLY A 52 -6.88 0.72 -1.19
N LEU A 53 -6.78 1.64 -2.15
CA LEU A 53 -7.13 3.04 -1.94
C LEU A 53 -8.63 3.31 -1.86
N THR A 54 -9.48 2.39 -2.36
CA THR A 54 -10.94 2.52 -2.26
C THR A 54 -11.41 2.61 -0.81
N ALA A 55 -10.65 2.06 0.15
CA ALA A 55 -10.93 2.17 1.58
C ALA A 55 -10.99 3.62 2.11
N PHE A 56 -10.42 4.58 1.37
CA PHE A 56 -10.38 6.00 1.75
C PHE A 56 -11.39 6.87 1.00
N ILE A 57 -12.11 6.31 0.04
CA ILE A 57 -13.08 7.04 -0.78
C ILE A 57 -14.47 6.80 -0.16
N ARG A 58 -15.17 7.90 0.14
CA ARG A 58 -16.57 7.92 0.57
C ARG A 58 -17.40 8.69 -0.45
#